data_AF-A0A9D5JV71-F1
#
_entry.id   AF-A0A9D5JV71-F1
#
_cell.length_a   1.000
_cell.length_b   1.000
_cell.length_c   1.000
_cell.angle_alpha   90.00
_cell.angle_beta   90.00
_cell.angle_gamma   90.00
#
_symmetry.space_group_name_H-M   'P 1'
#
loop_
_entity.id
_entity.type
_entity.pdbx_description
1 polymer ?
#
loop_
_entity_poly.entity_id
_entity_poly.type
_entity_poly.pdbx_seq_one_letter_code
_entity_poly.pdbx_strand_id
1 'polypeptide(L)'
;MNKLFTTMVVIMMVFSLGFAASAADVQQELWRNSTIEKVIRSGKLRVGMSTFIPWAMQSKTGEWVGFEIDVAKKLAEDMGVEIEFVPTKWEGLIPSLLTGKFDLIIAGMTGTPTRALKINFTIPYDYSEVDIVAHKEVAAGFTNAEDFNSPDVTVLTRNGTTAVAAVKRSLPNAELRLFSENGPMVQELLNGNAHAIVSSSPEPAQLASKYPDTLFYIDAG
;
A
#
# COMPACT_ATOMS: atom_id res chain seq x y z
N MET A 1 0.70 28.75 -61.10
CA MET A 1 0.60 27.87 -59.90
C MET A 1 -0.13 26.60 -60.33
N ASN A 2 0.55 25.45 -60.33
CA ASN A 2 -0.01 24.20 -60.88
C ASN A 2 -1.21 23.75 -60.05
N LYS A 3 -2.34 23.46 -60.71
CA LYS A 3 -3.57 22.95 -60.06
C LYS A 3 -3.30 21.75 -59.15
N LEU A 4 -2.32 20.92 -59.51
CA LEU A 4 -1.87 19.77 -58.72
C LEU A 4 -1.32 20.15 -57.34
N PHE A 5 -0.57 21.26 -57.24
CA PHE A 5 0.00 21.74 -55.98
C PHE A 5 -1.07 22.29 -55.05
N THR A 6 -2.03 23.04 -55.60
CA THR A 6 -3.17 23.57 -54.84
C THR A 6 -4.06 22.44 -54.30
N THR A 7 -4.33 21.40 -55.11
CA THR A 7 -5.10 20.23 -54.66
C THR A 7 -4.41 19.46 -53.54
N MET A 8 -3.08 19.30 -53.62
CA MET A 8 -2.31 18.58 -52.60
C MET A 8 -2.29 19.32 -51.25
N VAL A 9 -2.18 20.66 -51.27
CA VAL A 9 -2.26 21.49 -50.06
C VAL A 9 -3.65 21.44 -49.42
N VAL A 10 -4.71 21.46 -50.24
CA VAL A 10 -6.09 21.36 -49.73
C VAL A 10 -6.36 19.99 -49.10
N ILE A 11 -5.91 18.90 -49.72
CA ILE A 11 -6.05 17.55 -49.13
C ILE A 11 -5.28 17.44 -47.80
N MET A 12 -4.07 18.01 -47.72
CA MET A 12 -3.27 17.99 -46.49
C MET A 12 -3.88 18.84 -45.36
N MET A 13 -4.52 19.98 -45.70
CA MET A 13 -5.30 20.78 -44.75
C MET A 13 -6.58 20.07 -44.27
N VAL A 14 -7.30 19.39 -45.16
CA VAL A 14 -8.52 18.63 -44.80
C VAL A 14 -8.17 17.41 -43.93
N PHE A 15 -7.07 16.71 -44.22
CA PHE A 15 -6.59 15.61 -43.38
C PHE A 15 -6.11 16.08 -42.00
N SER A 16 -5.45 17.23 -41.90
CA SER A 16 -5.01 17.79 -40.60
C SER A 16 -6.17 18.30 -39.74
N LEU A 17 -7.22 18.86 -40.35
CA LEU A 17 -8.45 19.27 -39.65
C LEU A 17 -9.27 18.06 -39.16
N GLY A 18 -9.37 16.97 -39.95
CA GLY A 18 -10.07 15.75 -39.55
C GLY A 18 -9.37 14.98 -38.42
N PHE A 19 -8.03 15.00 -38.37
CA PHE A 19 -7.24 14.35 -37.33
C PHE A 19 -7.28 15.13 -36.00
N ALA A 20 -7.33 16.46 -36.05
CA ALA A 20 -7.43 17.32 -34.85
C ALA A 20 -8.78 17.18 -34.13
N ALA A 21 -9.89 17.05 -34.87
CA ALA A 21 -11.22 16.80 -34.28
C ALA A 21 -11.25 15.45 -33.53
N SER A 22 -10.68 14.40 -34.13
CA SER A 22 -10.57 13.08 -33.49
C SER A 22 -9.70 13.08 -32.23
N ALA A 23 -8.66 13.91 -32.16
CA ALA A 23 -7.81 14.00 -30.97
C ALA A 23 -8.50 14.72 -29.80
N ALA A 24 -9.28 15.78 -30.09
CA ALA A 24 -10.04 16.50 -29.08
C ALA A 24 -11.17 15.65 -28.49
N ASP A 25 -11.89 14.91 -29.34
CA ASP A 25 -12.97 14.01 -28.91
C ASP A 25 -12.43 12.88 -28.01
N VAL A 26 -11.28 12.29 -28.38
CA VAL A 26 -10.60 11.26 -27.56
C VAL A 26 -10.16 11.83 -26.22
N GLN A 27 -9.58 13.03 -26.19
CA GLN A 27 -9.19 13.69 -24.94
C GLN A 27 -10.41 13.92 -24.04
N GLN A 28 -11.50 14.43 -24.60
CA GLN A 28 -12.72 14.70 -23.83
C GLN A 28 -13.36 13.41 -23.29
N GLU A 29 -13.31 12.32 -24.06
CA GLU A 29 -13.76 11.01 -23.61
C GLU A 29 -12.88 10.45 -22.48
N LEU A 30 -11.55 10.56 -22.58
CA LEU A 30 -10.62 10.16 -21.52
C LEU A 30 -10.88 10.91 -20.22
N TRP A 31 -11.13 12.22 -20.30
CA TRP A 31 -11.46 13.05 -19.13
C TRP A 31 -12.78 12.62 -18.50
N ARG A 32 -13.85 12.49 -19.31
CA ARG A 32 -15.18 12.07 -18.83
C ARG A 32 -15.19 10.68 -18.20
N ASN A 33 -14.29 9.80 -18.66
CA ASN A 33 -14.15 8.43 -18.16
C ASN A 33 -13.09 8.28 -17.06
N SER A 34 -12.39 9.37 -16.70
CA SER A 34 -11.39 9.38 -15.64
C SER A 34 -12.00 9.01 -14.28
N THR A 35 -11.17 8.48 -13.38
CA THR A 35 -11.59 8.17 -12.01
C THR A 35 -12.06 9.42 -11.26
N ILE A 36 -11.40 10.55 -11.46
CA ILE A 36 -11.76 11.81 -10.78
C ILE A 36 -13.17 12.27 -11.17
N GLU A 37 -13.53 12.25 -12.45
CA GLU A 37 -14.88 12.61 -12.90
C GLU A 37 -15.93 11.60 -12.42
N LYS A 38 -15.59 10.32 -12.35
CA LYS A 38 -16.48 9.30 -11.77
C LYS A 38 -16.78 9.58 -10.30
N VAL A 39 -15.77 9.94 -9.52
CA VAL A 39 -15.90 10.28 -8.10
C VAL A 39 -16.69 11.57 -7.89
N ILE A 40 -16.38 12.63 -8.64
CA ILE A 40 -17.11 13.91 -8.54
C ILE A 40 -18.58 13.69 -8.89
N ARG A 41 -18.87 12.95 -9.96
CA ARG A 41 -20.24 12.66 -10.39
C ARG A 41 -20.99 11.74 -9.43
N SER A 42 -20.33 10.76 -8.81
CA SER A 42 -20.95 9.89 -7.81
C SER A 42 -21.15 10.59 -6.47
N GLY A 43 -20.39 11.66 -6.21
CA GLY A 43 -20.32 12.32 -4.90
C GLY A 43 -19.63 11.44 -3.84
N LYS A 44 -18.90 10.40 -4.24
CA LYS A 44 -18.36 9.39 -3.32
C LYS A 44 -16.98 8.88 -3.71
N LEU A 45 -16.02 9.01 -2.80
CA LEU A 45 -14.65 8.50 -2.91
C LEU A 45 -14.52 7.17 -2.16
N ARG A 46 -14.29 6.08 -2.89
CA ARG A 46 -14.09 4.75 -2.30
C ARG A 46 -12.60 4.52 -2.07
N VAL A 47 -12.22 4.29 -0.81
CA VAL A 47 -10.83 4.12 -0.39
C VAL A 47 -10.60 2.69 0.05
N GLY A 48 -9.80 1.96 -0.73
CA GLY A 48 -9.28 0.65 -0.34
C GLY A 48 -8.25 0.79 0.77
N MET A 49 -8.46 0.10 1.88
CA MET A 49 -7.59 0.18 3.05
C MET A 49 -7.41 -1.19 3.70
N SER A 50 -6.31 -1.35 4.44
CA SER A 50 -6.06 -2.52 5.27
C SER A 50 -5.63 -2.07 6.65
N THR A 51 -5.98 -2.83 7.68
CA THR A 51 -5.58 -2.49 9.05
C THR A 51 -4.07 -2.54 9.19
N PHE A 52 -3.50 -1.47 9.72
CA PHE A 52 -2.08 -1.36 10.04
C PHE A 52 -1.94 -0.32 11.15
N ILE A 53 -1.60 -0.75 12.37
CA ILE A 53 -1.60 0.14 13.55
C ILE A 53 -0.28 0.93 13.56
N PRO A 54 -0.30 2.27 13.75
CA PRO A 54 -1.42 3.15 14.11
C PRO A 54 -2.07 3.85 12.90
N TRP A 55 -1.67 3.51 11.68
CA TRP A 55 -2.02 4.16 10.42
C TRP A 55 -3.52 4.07 10.10
N ALA A 56 -4.09 2.86 10.19
CA ALA A 56 -5.49 2.56 9.94
C ALA A 56 -5.97 1.47 10.89
N MET A 57 -6.92 1.80 11.76
CA MET A 57 -7.44 0.90 12.79
C MET A 57 -8.90 1.20 13.14
N GLN A 58 -9.57 0.25 13.79
CA GLN A 58 -10.89 0.48 14.37
C GLN A 58 -10.76 0.93 15.82
N SER A 59 -11.48 1.98 16.18
CA SER A 59 -11.67 2.41 17.56
C SER A 59 -12.53 1.39 18.32
N LYS A 60 -12.66 1.57 19.64
CA LYS A 60 -13.57 0.77 20.48
C LYS A 60 -15.04 0.91 20.08
N THR A 61 -15.41 2.00 19.40
CA THR A 61 -16.77 2.25 18.90
C THR A 61 -16.99 1.69 17.49
N GLY A 62 -15.96 1.08 16.87
CA GLY A 62 -16.03 0.52 15.51
C GLY A 62 -15.74 1.54 14.41
N GLU A 63 -15.43 2.79 14.75
CA GLU A 63 -15.07 3.82 13.79
C GLU A 63 -13.64 3.63 13.28
N TRP A 64 -13.42 3.90 12.00
CA TRP A 64 -12.07 3.97 11.46
C TRP A 64 -11.36 5.23 11.98
N VAL A 65 -10.15 5.04 12.51
CA VAL A 65 -9.26 6.07 13.04
C VAL A 65 -7.80 5.76 12.68
N GLY A 66 -6.94 6.77 12.72
CA GLY A 66 -5.51 6.65 12.41
C GLY A 66 -5.07 7.67 11.35
N PHE A 67 -3.76 7.82 11.20
CA PHE A 67 -3.18 8.82 10.30
C PHE A 67 -3.72 8.72 8.87
N GLU A 68 -3.78 7.52 8.30
CA GLU A 68 -4.25 7.30 6.94
C GLU A 68 -5.75 7.51 6.76
N ILE A 69 -6.51 7.30 7.84
CA ILE A 69 -7.93 7.61 7.86
C ILE A 69 -8.13 9.12 7.77
N ASP A 70 -7.33 9.88 8.50
CA ASP A 70 -7.40 11.34 8.50
C ASP A 70 -6.95 11.91 7.15
N VAL A 71 -5.89 11.35 6.55
CA VAL A 71 -5.48 11.67 5.17
C VAL A 71 -6.61 11.42 4.17
N ALA A 72 -7.26 10.26 4.26
CA ALA A 72 -8.35 9.90 3.35
C ALA A 72 -9.56 10.83 3.52
N LYS A 73 -9.96 11.11 4.78
CA LYS A 73 -11.04 12.05 5.10
C LYS A 73 -10.72 13.45 4.58
N LYS A 74 -9.49 13.93 4.76
CA LYS A 74 -9.06 15.24 4.28
C LYS A 74 -9.12 15.34 2.76
N LEU A 75 -8.67 14.30 2.06
CA LEU A 75 -8.78 14.23 0.60
C LEU A 75 -10.23 14.30 0.13
N ALA A 76 -11.14 13.55 0.75
CA ALA A 76 -12.55 13.58 0.40
C ALA A 76 -13.19 14.95 0.68
N GLU A 77 -12.84 15.59 1.80
CA GLU A 77 -13.26 16.96 2.14
C GLU A 77 -12.81 17.97 1.07
N ASP A 78 -11.54 17.94 0.68
CA ASP A 78 -10.98 18.85 -0.33
C ASP A 78 -11.62 18.65 -1.71
N MET A 79 -12.10 17.43 -1.99
CA MET A 79 -12.83 17.08 -3.21
C MET A 79 -14.34 17.41 -3.12
N GLY A 80 -14.87 17.72 -1.94
CA GLY A 80 -16.30 17.96 -1.72
C GLY A 80 -17.17 16.71 -1.90
N VAL A 81 -16.66 15.52 -1.57
CA VAL A 81 -17.36 14.23 -1.74
C VAL A 81 -17.42 13.44 -0.43
N GLU A 82 -18.36 12.50 -0.34
CA GLU A 82 -18.43 11.56 0.77
C GLU A 82 -17.31 10.52 0.68
N ILE A 83 -16.85 10.02 1.83
CA ILE A 83 -15.85 8.95 1.89
C ILE A 83 -16.50 7.60 2.21
N GLU A 84 -16.05 6.55 1.52
CA GLU A 84 -16.33 5.16 1.88
C GLU A 84 -15.05 4.36 1.99
N PHE A 85 -14.79 3.86 3.19
CA PHE A 85 -13.71 2.90 3.41
C PHE A 85 -14.16 1.51 2.97
N VAL A 86 -13.30 0.84 2.20
CA VAL A 86 -13.51 -0.52 1.70
C VAL A 86 -12.41 -1.42 2.28
N PRO A 87 -12.61 -1.97 3.50
CA PRO A 87 -11.64 -2.85 4.14
C PRO A 87 -11.32 -4.04 3.26
N THR A 88 -10.04 -4.27 3.01
CA THR A 88 -9.55 -5.30 2.10
C THR A 88 -8.26 -5.90 2.66
N LYS A 89 -8.10 -7.22 2.52
CA LYS A 89 -6.85 -7.90 2.86
C LYS A 89 -5.70 -7.31 2.06
N TRP A 90 -4.52 -7.19 2.65
CA TRP A 90 -3.36 -6.57 2.00
C TRP A 90 -3.05 -7.11 0.61
N GLU A 91 -2.96 -8.43 0.50
CA GLU A 91 -2.70 -9.14 -0.76
C GLU A 91 -3.78 -8.90 -1.83
N GLY A 92 -4.99 -8.52 -1.41
CA GLY A 92 -6.12 -8.22 -2.27
C GLY A 92 -6.24 -6.74 -2.68
N LEU A 93 -5.42 -5.83 -2.15
CA LEU A 93 -5.56 -4.39 -2.42
C LEU A 93 -5.34 -4.05 -3.90
N ILE A 94 -4.18 -4.41 -4.47
CA ILE A 94 -3.88 -4.11 -5.88
C ILE A 94 -4.86 -4.81 -6.84
N PRO A 95 -5.15 -6.12 -6.68
CA PRO A 95 -6.17 -6.77 -7.51
C PRO A 95 -7.55 -6.08 -7.43
N SER A 96 -7.96 -5.66 -6.23
CA SER A 96 -9.27 -4.98 -6.04
C SER A 96 -9.30 -3.57 -6.64
N LEU A 97 -8.17 -2.86 -6.65
CA LEU A 97 -8.04 -1.59 -7.35
C LEU A 97 -8.22 -1.78 -8.86
N LEU A 98 -7.54 -2.77 -9.42
CA LEU A 98 -7.56 -3.07 -10.86
C LEU A 98 -8.95 -3.51 -11.35
N THR A 99 -9.76 -4.11 -10.49
CA THR A 99 -11.15 -4.48 -10.80
C THR A 99 -12.16 -3.37 -10.50
N GLY A 100 -11.72 -2.20 -10.03
CA GLY A 100 -12.58 -1.04 -9.79
C GLY A 100 -13.44 -1.13 -8.52
N LYS A 101 -13.06 -2.00 -7.57
CA LYS A 101 -13.77 -2.12 -6.28
C LYS A 101 -13.72 -0.82 -5.47
N PHE A 102 -12.65 -0.06 -5.61
CA PHE A 102 -12.45 1.26 -5.00
C PHE A 102 -11.59 2.14 -5.93
N ASP A 103 -11.52 3.44 -5.62
CA ASP A 103 -10.97 4.46 -6.52
C ASP A 103 -9.48 4.72 -6.25
N LEU A 104 -9.01 4.51 -5.01
CA LEU A 104 -7.60 4.55 -4.63
C LEU A 104 -7.30 3.65 -3.43
N ILE A 105 -6.01 3.45 -3.15
CA ILE A 105 -5.51 2.77 -1.96
C ILE A 105 -4.87 3.79 -1.02
N ILE A 106 -5.26 3.77 0.26
CA ILE A 106 -4.55 4.45 1.35
C ILE A 106 -4.40 3.39 2.45
N ALA A 107 -3.20 2.82 2.55
CA ALA A 107 -2.91 1.61 3.35
C ALA A 107 -1.40 1.38 3.60
N GLY A 108 -0.57 2.40 3.75
CA GLY A 108 0.86 2.27 4.05
C GLY A 108 1.65 1.58 2.94
N MET A 109 1.15 1.65 1.70
CA MET A 109 1.70 0.87 0.60
C MET A 109 2.97 1.51 0.06
N THR A 110 4.12 0.94 0.41
CA THR A 110 5.40 1.31 -0.19
C THR A 110 5.36 1.18 -1.71
N GLY A 111 5.76 2.24 -2.42
CA GLY A 111 5.99 2.20 -3.86
C GLY A 111 7.17 1.30 -4.20
N THR A 112 6.91 0.17 -4.86
CA THR A 112 7.97 -0.72 -5.36
C THR A 112 7.91 -0.82 -6.88
N PRO A 113 9.03 -1.09 -7.58
CA PRO A 113 9.01 -1.23 -9.04
C PRO A 113 7.96 -2.25 -9.52
N THR A 114 7.84 -3.39 -8.84
CA THR A 114 6.85 -4.42 -9.17
C THR A 114 5.40 -3.93 -9.05
N ARG A 115 5.10 -3.07 -8.07
CA ARG A 115 3.77 -2.47 -7.91
C ARG A 115 3.55 -1.36 -8.94
N ALA A 116 4.58 -0.54 -9.21
CA ALA A 116 4.54 0.56 -10.17
C ALA A 116 4.31 0.09 -11.63
N LEU A 117 4.66 -1.16 -11.96
CA LEU A 117 4.28 -1.78 -13.24
C LEU A 117 2.78 -2.02 -13.39
N LYS A 118 2.00 -1.96 -12.31
CA LYS A 118 0.56 -2.26 -12.29
C LYS A 118 -0.30 -1.06 -11.94
N ILE A 119 0.18 -0.19 -11.04
CA ILE A 119 -0.57 0.94 -10.50
C ILE A 119 0.32 2.17 -10.38
N ASN A 120 -0.30 3.36 -10.42
CA ASN A 120 0.40 4.61 -10.15
C ASN A 120 0.43 4.90 -8.65
N PHE A 121 1.47 5.61 -8.21
CA PHE A 121 1.63 6.11 -6.86
C PHE A 121 1.54 7.64 -6.85
N THR A 122 1.09 8.19 -5.74
CA THR A 122 1.18 9.63 -5.47
C THR A 122 2.63 10.03 -5.22
N ILE A 123 2.87 11.33 -5.04
CA ILE A 123 4.05 11.75 -4.28
C ILE A 123 4.02 11.07 -2.89
N PRO A 124 5.15 10.56 -2.38
CA PRO A 124 5.19 10.00 -1.03
C PRO A 124 4.75 11.04 0.00
N TYR A 125 3.93 10.63 0.95
CA TYR A 125 3.54 11.46 2.10
C TYR A 125 4.16 10.96 3.42
N ASP A 126 4.83 9.80 3.40
CA ASP A 126 5.59 9.28 4.53
C ASP A 126 6.67 8.28 4.06
N TYR A 127 7.63 7.99 4.95
CA TYR A 127 8.70 7.02 4.76
C TYR A 127 8.71 6.04 5.95
N SER A 128 8.83 4.75 5.64
CA SER A 128 8.89 3.70 6.64
C SER A 128 10.01 2.73 6.32
N GLU A 129 10.72 2.34 7.37
CA GLU A 129 11.70 1.27 7.36
C GLU A 129 11.04 -0.06 7.72
N VAL A 130 11.82 -1.12 7.79
CA VAL A 130 11.38 -2.47 8.20
C VAL A 130 12.19 -2.85 9.43
N ASP A 131 11.49 -3.07 10.55
CA ASP A 131 12.08 -3.34 11.85
C ASP A 131 11.71 -4.73 12.38
N ILE A 132 12.33 -5.10 13.50
CA ILE A 132 12.13 -6.36 14.19
C ILE A 132 11.48 -6.11 15.56
N VAL A 133 10.49 -6.92 15.91
CA VAL A 133 10.04 -7.12 17.29
C VAL A 133 10.19 -8.59 17.64
N ALA A 134 10.84 -8.87 18.76
CA ALA A 134 11.24 -10.21 19.16
C ALA A 134 10.66 -10.60 20.52
N HIS A 135 10.45 -11.89 20.73
CA HIS A 135 9.98 -12.43 22.00
C HIS A 135 11.15 -12.64 22.95
N LYS A 136 11.05 -12.09 24.17
CA LYS A 136 12.15 -12.02 25.14
C LYS A 136 12.72 -13.37 25.55
N GLU A 137 11.88 -14.40 25.73
CA GLU A 137 12.35 -15.70 26.20
C GLU A 137 13.01 -16.52 25.08
N VAL A 138 12.34 -16.71 23.94
CA VAL A 138 12.87 -17.52 22.83
C VAL A 138 13.97 -16.84 22.03
N ALA A 139 14.02 -15.51 21.98
CA ALA A 139 15.12 -14.74 21.37
C ALA A 139 16.06 -14.16 22.44
N ALA A 140 16.18 -14.81 23.60
CA ALA A 140 17.05 -14.35 24.67
C ALA A 140 18.50 -14.22 24.20
N GLY A 141 19.11 -13.06 24.45
CA GLY A 141 20.49 -12.76 24.06
C GLY A 141 20.65 -12.19 22.64
N PHE A 142 19.58 -12.08 21.87
CA PHE A 142 19.63 -11.47 20.53
C PHE A 142 19.63 -9.95 20.69
N THR A 143 20.48 -9.27 19.93
CA THR A 143 20.74 -7.82 20.04
C THR A 143 20.77 -7.11 18.70
N ASN A 144 20.93 -7.83 17.60
CA ASN A 144 21.02 -7.30 16.25
C ASN A 144 20.24 -8.17 15.26
N ALA A 145 20.09 -7.71 14.02
CA ALA A 145 19.33 -8.43 12.99
C ALA A 145 20.01 -9.76 12.59
N GLU A 146 21.34 -9.82 12.58
CA GLU A 146 22.10 -11.00 12.17
C GLU A 146 21.87 -12.20 13.09
N ASP A 147 21.58 -11.98 14.37
CA ASP A 147 21.25 -13.03 15.35
C ASP A 147 20.03 -13.87 14.90
N PHE A 148 19.14 -13.29 14.10
CA PHE A 148 17.94 -13.97 13.58
C PHE A 148 18.22 -14.82 12.32
N ASN A 149 19.42 -14.79 11.74
CA ASN A 149 19.74 -15.47 10.48
C ASN A 149 20.26 -16.91 10.69
N SER A 150 19.45 -17.76 11.32
CA SER A 150 19.80 -19.14 11.66
C SER A 150 18.65 -20.11 11.32
N PRO A 151 18.92 -21.37 10.92
CA PRO A 151 17.87 -22.37 10.64
C PRO A 151 16.97 -22.70 11.84
N ASP A 152 17.44 -22.45 13.07
CA ASP A 152 16.65 -22.68 14.28
C ASP A 152 15.72 -21.49 14.63
N VAL A 153 15.82 -20.38 13.87
CA VAL A 153 15.05 -19.17 14.09
C VAL A 153 13.82 -19.15 13.18
N THR A 154 12.64 -18.97 13.79
CA THR A 154 11.39 -18.71 13.07
C THR A 154 11.07 -17.21 13.08
N VAL A 155 10.91 -16.62 11.90
CA VAL A 155 10.48 -15.24 11.68
C VAL A 155 9.08 -15.21 11.05
N LEU A 156 8.24 -14.33 11.58
CA LEU A 156 6.89 -14.09 11.10
C LEU A 156 6.84 -12.81 10.25
N THR A 157 6.06 -12.83 9.17
CA THR A 157 5.80 -11.63 8.37
C THR A 157 4.44 -11.68 7.71
N ARG A 158 3.83 -10.52 7.47
CA ARG A 158 2.59 -10.44 6.72
C ARG A 158 2.83 -10.65 5.21
N ASN A 159 2.04 -11.54 4.61
CA ASN A 159 2.14 -11.87 3.18
C ASN A 159 1.96 -10.63 2.29
N GLY A 160 2.75 -10.55 1.21
CA GLY A 160 2.67 -9.48 0.21
C GLY A 160 3.26 -8.13 0.63
N THR A 161 3.81 -8.00 1.84
CA THR A 161 4.49 -6.79 2.31
C THR A 161 5.94 -6.71 1.83
N THR A 162 6.57 -5.54 1.96
CA THR A 162 8.00 -5.35 1.69
C THR A 162 8.89 -6.11 2.67
N ALA A 163 8.41 -6.34 3.89
CA ALA A 163 9.10 -7.14 4.90
C ALA A 163 9.40 -8.57 4.43
N VAL A 164 8.55 -9.19 3.59
CA VAL A 164 8.83 -10.52 3.01
C VAL A 164 10.11 -10.52 2.19
N ALA A 165 10.32 -9.48 1.38
CA ALA A 165 11.54 -9.34 0.59
C ALA A 165 12.75 -9.00 1.47
N ALA A 166 12.55 -8.22 2.54
CA ALA A 166 13.60 -7.90 3.51
C ALA A 166 14.09 -9.18 4.22
N VAL A 167 13.19 -10.00 4.76
CA VAL A 167 13.56 -11.27 5.43
C VAL A 167 14.28 -12.21 4.48
N LYS A 168 13.75 -12.41 3.27
CA LYS A 168 14.39 -13.30 2.28
C LYS A 168 15.80 -12.86 1.87
N ARG A 169 16.08 -11.55 1.94
CA ARG A 169 17.38 -10.98 1.59
C ARG A 169 18.34 -11.01 2.77
N SER A 170 17.90 -10.58 3.95
CA SER A 170 18.76 -10.33 5.11
C SER A 170 18.83 -11.52 6.07
N LEU A 171 17.77 -12.32 6.16
CA LEU A 171 17.66 -13.49 7.06
C LEU A 171 17.38 -14.80 6.26
N PRO A 172 18.15 -15.11 5.20
CA PRO A 172 17.84 -16.23 4.30
C PRO A 172 17.86 -17.61 4.96
N ASN A 173 18.53 -17.75 6.11
CA ASN A 173 18.62 -19.03 6.83
C ASN A 173 17.46 -19.24 7.81
N ALA A 174 16.68 -18.21 8.14
CA ALA A 174 15.56 -18.32 9.07
C ALA A 174 14.35 -19.01 8.43
N GLU A 175 13.58 -19.74 9.24
CA GLU A 175 12.27 -20.23 8.84
C GLU A 175 11.28 -19.04 8.75
N LEU A 176 10.86 -18.69 7.53
CA LEU A 176 9.87 -17.63 7.32
C LEU A 176 8.45 -18.21 7.27
N ARG A 177 7.60 -17.80 8.23
CA ARG A 177 6.17 -18.09 8.25
C ARG A 177 5.36 -16.85 7.88
N LEU A 178 4.42 -17.02 6.94
CA LEU A 178 3.62 -15.93 6.38
C LEU A 178 2.19 -15.92 6.91
N PHE A 179 1.68 -14.73 7.23
CA PHE A 179 0.31 -14.52 7.71
C PHE A 179 -0.45 -13.53 6.84
N SER A 180 -1.75 -13.76 6.62
CA SER A 180 -2.61 -12.79 5.92
C SER A 180 -3.02 -11.62 6.82
N GLU A 181 -3.17 -11.87 8.12
CA GLU A 181 -3.72 -10.92 9.11
C GLU A 181 -2.77 -10.73 10.30
N ASN A 182 -2.69 -9.50 10.83
CA ASN A 182 -1.77 -9.16 11.91
C ASN A 182 -2.16 -9.80 13.26
N GLY A 183 -3.46 -9.95 13.54
CA GLY A 183 -3.93 -10.49 14.83
C GLY A 183 -3.35 -11.87 15.16
N PRO A 184 -3.59 -12.90 14.33
CA PRO A 184 -3.00 -14.23 14.53
C PRO A 184 -1.47 -14.23 14.55
N MET A 185 -0.82 -13.42 13.70
CA MET A 185 0.64 -13.30 13.66
C MET A 185 1.21 -12.79 15.00
N VAL A 186 0.62 -11.73 15.55
CA VAL A 186 1.03 -11.18 16.84
C VAL A 186 0.80 -12.18 17.97
N GLN A 187 -0.31 -12.94 17.93
CA GLN A 187 -0.56 -13.98 18.93
C GLN A 187 0.48 -15.11 18.88
N GLU A 188 0.91 -15.54 17.69
CA GLU A 188 1.98 -16.53 17.57
C GLU A 188 3.29 -16.05 18.21
N LEU A 189 3.65 -14.78 18.01
CA LEU A 189 4.82 -14.20 18.67
C LEU A 189 4.63 -14.16 20.19
N LEU A 190 3.49 -13.67 20.68
CA LEU A 190 3.19 -13.56 22.12
C LEU A 190 3.17 -14.91 22.84
N ASN A 191 2.80 -15.98 22.14
CA ASN A 191 2.80 -17.34 22.68
C ASN A 191 4.21 -17.97 22.73
N GLY A 192 5.23 -17.30 22.18
CA GLY A 192 6.59 -17.84 22.07
C GLY A 192 6.74 -18.90 20.98
N ASN A 193 5.80 -19.00 20.03
CA ASN A 193 5.85 -19.97 18.92
C ASN A 193 6.81 -19.56 17.78
N ALA A 194 7.35 -18.35 17.86
CA ALA A 194 8.31 -17.79 16.92
C ALA A 194 9.23 -16.79 17.62
N HIS A 195 10.38 -16.49 17.01
CA HIS A 195 11.40 -15.62 17.60
C HIS A 195 11.09 -14.14 17.38
N ALA A 196 10.59 -13.80 16.20
CA ALA A 196 10.33 -12.42 15.83
C ALA A 196 9.23 -12.22 14.80
N ILE A 197 8.67 -11.01 14.78
CA ILE A 197 7.95 -10.43 13.65
C ILE A 197 8.87 -9.40 12.99
N VAL A 198 8.94 -9.45 11.66
CA VAL A 198 9.54 -8.41 10.82
C VAL A 198 8.41 -7.65 10.13
N SER A 199 8.33 -6.34 10.36
CA SER A 199 7.25 -5.50 9.83
C SER A 199 7.69 -4.05 9.63
N SER A 200 6.90 -3.28 8.91
CA SER A 200 7.14 -1.86 8.70
C SER A 200 6.98 -1.06 9.99
N SER A 201 7.86 -0.08 10.20
CA SER A 201 7.77 0.86 11.31
C SER A 201 6.45 1.68 11.25
N PRO A 202 5.88 2.08 12.39
CA PRO A 202 6.37 1.91 13.76
C PRO A 202 5.78 0.65 14.45
N GLU A 203 5.18 -0.30 13.73
CA GLU A 203 4.46 -1.43 14.34
C GLU A 203 5.34 -2.26 15.31
N PRO A 204 6.59 -2.63 14.96
CA PRO A 204 7.46 -3.36 15.89
C PRO A 204 7.70 -2.63 17.22
N ALA A 205 8.04 -1.34 17.18
CA ALA A 205 8.24 -0.53 18.38
C ALA A 205 6.96 -0.40 19.22
N GLN A 206 5.80 -0.27 18.55
CA GLN A 206 4.50 -0.22 19.25
C GLN A 206 4.15 -1.54 19.92
N LEU A 207 4.43 -2.68 19.29
CA LEU A 207 4.21 -4.00 19.88
C LEU A 207 5.10 -4.20 21.11
N ALA A 208 6.38 -3.83 21.03
CA ALA A 208 7.29 -3.87 22.17
C ALA A 208 6.81 -2.97 23.32
N SER A 209 6.34 -1.75 23.01
CA SER A 209 5.78 -0.85 24.02
C SER A 209 4.47 -1.35 24.63
N LYS A 210 3.64 -2.06 23.85
CA LYS A 210 2.35 -2.60 24.29
C LYS A 210 2.50 -3.84 25.15
N TYR A 211 3.52 -4.66 24.88
CA TYR A 211 3.81 -5.91 25.59
C TYR A 211 5.23 -5.90 26.16
N PRO A 212 5.56 -4.95 27.04
CA PRO A 212 6.94 -4.72 27.47
C PRO A 212 7.52 -5.88 28.29
N ASP A 213 6.69 -6.73 28.90
CA ASP A 213 7.15 -7.88 29.66
C ASP A 213 7.49 -9.09 28.77
N THR A 214 6.98 -9.11 27.54
CA THR A 214 7.07 -10.26 26.62
C THR A 214 7.93 -9.97 25.40
N LEU A 215 7.90 -8.74 24.89
CA LEU A 215 8.52 -8.37 23.62
C LEU A 215 9.59 -7.30 23.79
N PHE A 216 10.57 -7.28 22.88
CA PHE A 216 11.56 -6.22 22.77
C PHE A 216 11.75 -5.81 21.30
N TYR A 217 12.15 -4.56 21.10
CA TYR A 217 12.33 -3.95 19.78
C TYR A 217 13.80 -3.99 19.36
N ILE A 218 14.03 -4.23 18.07
CA ILE A 218 15.34 -4.09 17.42
C ILE A 218 15.14 -3.25 16.16
N ASP A 219 15.89 -2.15 16.09
CA ASP A 219 16.07 -1.34 14.89
C ASP A 219 16.92 -2.14 13.90
N ALA A 220 16.41 -2.36 12.69
CA ALA A 220 17.05 -3.22 11.70
C ALA A 220 17.75 -2.45 10.56
N GLY A 221 17.73 -1.10 10.58
CA GLY A 221 18.43 -0.22 9.63
C GLY A 221 18.20 -0.56 8.15
#